data_AF-A0A072TGB5-F1
#
_entry.id   AF-A0A072TGB5-F1
#
_cell.length_a   1.000
_cell.length_b   1.000
_cell.length_c   1.000
_cell.angle_alpha   90.00
_cell.angle_beta   90.00
_cell.angle_gamma   90.00
#
_symmetry.space_group_name_H-M   'P 1'
#
loop_
_entity.id
_entity.type
_entity.pdbx_description
1 polymer ?
#
loop_
_entity_poly.entity_id
_entity_poly.type
_entity_poly.pdbx_seq_one_letter_code
_entity_poly.pdbx_strand_id
1 'polypeptide(L)'
;MNKYYFLKYFVFHDGGNGRTEPFFDLRRLNTLIIRNRQVLDAQNLYISSATLANFTTEMDRDDYSKVELDTPSLYSFDFTGIPLQKLCGSKCNLSSLKDASINVPMGSVIPADTPLVLLRWLVELTNIKSLTVPSSTLQVLSLVPDLLKVEFSYLYNLKL
;
A
#
# COMPACT_ATOMS: atom_id res chain seq x y z
N MET A 1 -1.87 -26.47 -2.48
CA MET A 1 -1.58 -25.78 -1.21
C MET A 1 -1.16 -24.35 -1.51
N ASN A 2 -2.06 -23.40 -1.27
CA ASN A 2 -1.76 -21.97 -1.28
C ASN A 2 -0.90 -21.67 -0.05
N LYS A 3 0.20 -20.93 -0.22
CA LYS A 3 1.10 -20.62 0.90
C LYS A 3 0.76 -19.25 1.50
N TYR A 4 0.72 -19.24 2.81
CA TYR A 4 0.48 -18.08 3.67
C TYR A 4 1.77 -17.76 4.42
N TYR A 5 2.17 -16.49 4.42
CA TYR A 5 3.32 -16.01 5.19
C TYR A 5 2.90 -14.85 6.09
N PHE A 6 3.28 -14.94 7.36
CA PHE A 6 3.13 -13.88 8.34
C PHE A 6 4.51 -13.53 8.88
N LEU A 7 4.93 -12.27 8.66
CA LEU A 7 6.24 -11.78 9.05
C LEU A 7 6.05 -10.60 10.02
N LYS A 8 6.76 -10.67 11.15
CA LYS A 8 6.71 -9.65 12.20
C LYS A 8 8.12 -9.41 12.74
N TYR A 9 8.50 -8.15 12.98
CA TYR A 9 9.80 -7.75 13.54
C TYR A 9 11.00 -8.30 12.76
N PHE A 10 11.06 -7.95 11.48
CA PHE A 10 12.09 -8.45 10.58
C PHE A 10 12.70 -7.33 9.75
N VAL A 11 13.92 -7.57 9.31
CA VAL A 11 14.75 -6.63 8.57
C VAL A 11 15.06 -7.21 7.21
N PHE A 12 14.78 -6.44 6.16
CA PHE A 12 15.30 -6.73 4.83
C PHE A 12 16.63 -6.05 4.64
N HIS A 13 17.60 -6.79 4.12
CA HIS A 13 18.89 -6.24 3.74
C HIS A 13 18.84 -5.84 2.26
N ASP A 14 19.49 -4.72 1.93
CA ASP A 14 19.60 -4.24 0.56
C ASP A 14 20.40 -5.25 -0.29
N GLY A 15 19.90 -5.51 -1.51
CA GLY A 15 20.61 -6.26 -2.53
C GLY A 15 21.64 -5.42 -3.32
N GLY A 16 21.84 -4.16 -2.92
CA GLY A 16 22.80 -3.21 -3.50
C GLY A 16 22.19 -2.23 -4.51
N ASN A 17 20.87 -2.22 -4.69
CA ASN A 17 20.16 -1.43 -5.70
C ASN A 17 19.07 -0.50 -5.12
N GLY A 18 18.94 -0.43 -3.78
CA GLY A 18 17.93 0.39 -3.10
C GLY A 18 16.50 -0.18 -3.18
N ARG A 19 16.34 -1.40 -3.71
CA ARG A 19 15.05 -2.07 -3.87
C ARG A 19 15.17 -3.56 -3.53
N THR A 20 14.55 -3.95 -2.43
CA THR A 20 14.57 -5.35 -1.98
C THR A 20 13.35 -6.09 -2.54
N GLU A 21 13.58 -7.29 -3.10
CA GLU A 21 12.52 -8.16 -3.65
C GLU A 21 12.54 -9.56 -3.00
N PRO A 22 12.22 -9.65 -1.71
CA PRO A 22 12.45 -10.84 -0.88
C PRO A 22 11.50 -12.01 -1.20
N PHE A 23 10.47 -11.79 -2.01
CA PHE A 23 9.41 -12.78 -2.27
C PHE A 23 9.35 -13.29 -3.70
N PHE A 24 10.26 -12.83 -4.58
CA PHE A 24 10.25 -13.15 -6.01
C PHE A 24 10.19 -14.66 -6.28
N ASP A 25 11.00 -15.45 -5.56
CA ASP A 25 11.09 -16.90 -5.78
C ASP A 25 9.91 -17.70 -5.19
N LEU A 26 9.00 -17.06 -4.46
CA LEU A 26 7.87 -17.72 -3.82
C LEU A 26 6.70 -17.93 -4.80
N ARG A 27 6.86 -18.87 -5.72
CA ARG A 27 5.90 -19.19 -6.81
C ARG A 27 4.48 -19.62 -6.40
N ARG A 28 4.21 -19.76 -5.10
CA ARG A 28 2.90 -20.18 -4.54
C ARG A 28 2.43 -19.27 -3.41
N LEU A 29 3.05 -18.10 -3.27
CA LEU A 29 2.67 -17.10 -2.29
C LEU A 29 1.28 -16.58 -2.65
N ASN A 30 0.30 -16.81 -1.78
CA ASN A 30 -1.08 -16.38 -2.00
C ASN A 30 -1.52 -15.29 -1.02
N THR A 31 -1.06 -15.37 0.22
CA THR A 31 -1.32 -14.37 1.24
C THR A 31 -0.02 -13.98 1.92
N LEU A 32 0.21 -12.68 2.02
CA LEU A 32 1.35 -12.09 2.70
C LEU A 32 0.87 -11.06 3.71
N ILE A 33 1.31 -11.22 4.96
CA ILE A 33 1.07 -10.26 6.02
C ILE A 33 2.42 -9.82 6.58
N ILE A 34 2.65 -8.51 6.55
CA ILE A 34 3.87 -7.88 7.06
C ILE A 34 3.47 -6.90 8.16
N ARG A 35 4.06 -7.04 9.34
CA ARG A 35 3.83 -6.11 10.45
C ARG A 35 5.14 -5.71 11.10
N ASN A 36 5.23 -4.46 11.55
CA ASN A 36 6.35 -3.95 12.35
C ASN A 36 7.70 -4.33 11.74
N ARG A 37 7.87 -4.04 10.45
CA ARG A 37 9.15 -4.22 9.78
C ARG A 37 10.08 -3.10 10.21
N GLN A 38 11.37 -3.40 10.31
CA GLN A 38 12.39 -2.38 10.48
C GLN A 38 13.22 -2.37 9.21
N VAL A 39 13.19 -1.27 8.48
CA VAL A 39 13.98 -1.11 7.27
C VAL A 39 15.15 -0.22 7.59
N LEU A 40 16.35 -0.77 7.56
CA LEU A 40 17.59 -0.01 7.60
C LEU A 40 17.79 0.64 6.21
N ASP A 41 18.04 1.95 6.18
CA ASP A 41 18.46 2.71 4.99
C ASP A 41 17.47 2.86 3.83
N ALA A 42 16.31 3.47 4.08
CA ALA A 42 15.40 4.02 3.05
C ALA A 42 14.98 3.03 1.93
N GLN A 43 15.05 1.72 2.18
CA GLN A 43 14.80 0.72 1.15
C GLN A 43 13.32 0.70 0.76
N ASN A 44 13.10 0.56 -0.54
CA ASN A 44 11.77 0.30 -1.08
C ASN A 44 11.50 -1.21 -1.02
N LEU A 45 10.48 -1.63 -0.28
CA LEU A 45 9.99 -3.00 -0.41
C LEU A 45 9.24 -3.11 -1.73
N TYR A 46 9.82 -3.84 -2.67
CA TYR A 46 9.14 -4.19 -3.89
C TYR A 46 8.61 -5.61 -3.80
N ILE A 47 7.34 -5.77 -4.17
CA ILE A 47 6.67 -7.06 -4.22
C ILE A 47 6.21 -7.27 -5.65
N SER A 48 6.90 -8.14 -6.39
CA SER A 48 6.32 -8.77 -7.57
C SER A 48 5.95 -10.21 -7.27
N SER A 49 4.68 -10.54 -7.49
CA SER A 49 4.20 -11.91 -7.34
C SER A 49 2.94 -12.10 -8.17
N ALA A 50 3.04 -13.02 -9.12
CA ALA A 50 1.91 -13.38 -9.98
C ALA A 50 0.86 -14.23 -9.25
N THR A 51 1.08 -14.67 -8.01
CA THR A 51 0.15 -15.53 -7.27
C THR A 51 -0.41 -14.89 -6.01
N LEU A 52 0.18 -13.76 -5.57
CA LEU A 52 -0.23 -13.07 -4.37
C LEU A 52 -1.63 -12.47 -4.58
N ALA A 53 -2.59 -12.95 -3.80
CA ALA A 53 -3.98 -12.53 -3.86
C ALA A 53 -4.35 -11.60 -2.71
N ASN A 54 -3.69 -11.72 -1.54
CA ASN A 54 -4.01 -10.92 -0.37
C ASN A 54 -2.74 -10.35 0.23
N PHE A 55 -2.67 -9.03 0.37
CA PHE A 55 -1.54 -8.37 0.99
C PHE A 55 -2.00 -7.44 2.11
N THR A 56 -1.47 -7.68 3.30
CA THR A 56 -1.65 -6.80 4.46
C THR A 56 -0.31 -6.27 4.91
N THR A 57 -0.20 -4.96 5.10
CA THR A 57 0.99 -4.34 5.67
C THR A 57 0.62 -3.34 6.76
N GLU A 58 1.29 -3.46 7.90
CA GLU A 58 1.19 -2.54 9.03
C GLU A 58 2.59 -1.97 9.31
N MET A 59 2.73 -0.67 9.08
CA MET A 59 3.94 0.11 9.29
C MET A 59 3.89 0.77 10.66
N ASP A 60 5.04 0.84 11.31
CA ASP A 60 5.18 1.64 12.52
C ASP A 60 5.05 3.14 12.19
N ARG A 61 4.74 3.96 13.19
CA ARG A 61 4.55 5.41 13.02
C ARG A 61 5.79 6.13 12.50
N ASP A 62 6.95 5.60 12.87
CA ASP A 62 8.26 6.12 12.49
C ASP A 62 8.89 5.31 11.34
N ASP A 63 8.14 4.38 10.75
CA ASP A 63 8.59 3.64 9.58
C ASP A 63 8.36 4.45 8.31
N TYR A 64 9.44 5.04 7.79
CA TYR A 64 9.44 5.78 6.53
C TYR A 64 9.77 4.92 5.31
N SER A 65 9.75 3.59 5.46
CA SER A 65 10.01 2.69 4.36
C SER A 65 8.86 2.64 3.38
N LYS A 66 9.22 2.42 2.12
CA LYS A 66 8.27 2.53 1.02
C LYS A 66 7.79 1.15 0.56
N VAL A 67 6.64 1.10 -0.10
CA VAL A 67 6.10 -0.11 -0.72
C VAL A 67 5.78 0.18 -2.18
N GLU A 68 6.18 -0.73 -3.06
CA GLU A 68 5.81 -0.73 -4.47
C GLU A 68 5.30 -2.13 -4.84
N LEU A 69 4.17 -2.19 -5.55
CA LEU A 69 3.50 -3.43 -5.93
C LEU A 69 3.48 -3.64 -7.44
N ASP A 70 3.82 -4.86 -7.87
CA ASP A 70 3.62 -5.40 -9.22
C ASP A 70 3.04 -6.82 -9.12
N THR A 71 1.79 -6.88 -8.70
CA THR A 71 1.12 -8.12 -8.29
C THR A 71 -0.20 -8.27 -9.05
N PRO A 72 -0.18 -8.80 -10.29
CA PRO A 72 -1.35 -8.82 -11.18
C PRO A 72 -2.56 -9.55 -10.61
N SER A 73 -2.33 -10.52 -9.73
CA SER A 73 -3.37 -11.33 -9.09
C SER A 73 -3.83 -10.82 -7.74
N LEU A 74 -3.32 -9.66 -7.29
CA LEU A 74 -3.71 -9.09 -6.00
C LEU A 74 -5.19 -8.73 -6.04
N TYR A 75 -5.96 -9.35 -5.14
CA TYR A 75 -7.40 -9.20 -5.01
C TYR A 75 -7.76 -8.28 -3.83
N SER A 76 -7.06 -8.43 -2.71
CA SER A 76 -7.23 -7.58 -1.52
C SER A 76 -5.94 -6.93 -1.07
N PHE A 77 -6.04 -5.65 -0.67
CA PHE A 77 -4.94 -4.86 -0.15
C PHE A 77 -5.37 -4.15 1.14
N ASP A 78 -4.63 -4.34 2.22
CA ASP A 78 -4.93 -3.76 3.54
C ASP A 78 -3.68 -3.07 4.08
N PHE A 79 -3.75 -1.74 4.20
CA PHE A 79 -2.62 -0.89 4.54
C PHE A 79 -2.90 -0.10 5.81
N THR A 80 -1.98 -0.18 6.78
CA THR A 80 -1.93 0.74 7.91
C THR A 80 -0.54 1.38 7.97
N GLY A 81 -0.46 2.71 7.89
CA GLY A 81 0.82 3.42 7.86
C GLY A 81 0.75 4.81 7.21
N ILE A 82 1.92 5.38 6.90
CA ILE A 82 2.03 6.65 6.16
C ILE A 82 2.37 6.34 4.69
N PRO A 83 1.56 6.77 3.71
CA PRO A 83 1.87 6.60 2.30
C PRO A 83 2.93 7.63 1.85
N LEU A 84 4.09 7.14 1.39
CA LEU A 84 5.26 7.99 1.11
C LEU A 84 5.68 8.06 -0.37
N GLN A 85 5.15 7.18 -1.21
CA GLN A 85 5.41 7.14 -2.65
C GLN A 85 4.22 6.55 -3.39
N LYS A 86 4.29 6.46 -4.72
CA LYS A 86 3.31 5.73 -5.54
C LYS A 86 3.20 4.26 -5.11
N LEU A 87 1.99 3.72 -5.16
CA LEU A 87 1.72 2.34 -4.74
C LEU A 87 2.24 1.35 -5.77
N CYS A 88 2.17 1.72 -7.04
CA CYS A 88 2.71 0.95 -8.16
C CYS A 88 3.69 1.78 -8.99
N GLY A 89 4.61 1.10 -9.68
CA GLY A 89 5.56 1.71 -10.59
C GLY A 89 4.92 2.28 -11.86
N SER A 90 5.72 2.54 -12.89
CA SER A 90 5.24 3.10 -14.17
C SER A 90 4.20 2.24 -14.91
N LYS A 91 4.17 0.93 -14.63
CA LYS A 91 3.17 -0.02 -15.14
C LYS A 91 2.36 -0.53 -13.96
N CYS A 92 1.28 0.15 -13.62
CA CYS A 92 0.43 -0.28 -12.52
C CYS A 92 -0.29 -1.59 -12.86
N ASN A 93 0.07 -2.67 -12.16
CA ASN A 93 -0.42 -4.01 -12.43
C ASN A 93 -1.33 -4.51 -11.31
N LEU A 94 -2.36 -3.71 -10.99
CA LEU A 94 -3.36 -3.98 -9.95
C LEU A 94 -4.75 -4.27 -10.54
N SER A 95 -4.81 -4.85 -11.76
CA SER A 95 -6.06 -5.06 -12.50
C SER A 95 -7.06 -5.97 -11.77
N SER A 96 -6.56 -6.93 -10.98
CA SER A 96 -7.39 -7.88 -10.24
C SER A 96 -7.88 -7.35 -8.89
N LEU A 97 -7.37 -6.20 -8.44
CA LEU A 97 -7.68 -5.67 -7.11
C LEU A 97 -9.15 -5.27 -7.03
N LYS A 98 -9.85 -5.77 -6.02
CA LYS A 98 -11.27 -5.50 -5.78
C LYS A 98 -11.54 -4.88 -4.43
N ASP A 99 -10.74 -5.20 -3.43
CA ASP A 99 -10.98 -4.75 -2.06
C ASP A 99 -9.73 -4.05 -1.53
N ALA A 100 -9.87 -2.79 -1.14
CA ALA A 100 -8.79 -2.00 -0.56
C ALA A 100 -9.20 -1.40 0.79
N SER A 101 -8.29 -1.42 1.75
CA SER A 101 -8.41 -0.74 3.03
C SER A 101 -7.15 0.07 3.28
N ILE A 102 -7.31 1.36 3.57
CA ILE A 102 -6.20 2.29 3.77
C ILE A 102 -6.45 3.05 5.07
N ASN A 103 -5.56 2.85 6.03
CA ASN A 103 -5.61 3.49 7.34
C ASN A 103 -4.33 4.29 7.59
N VAL A 104 -4.44 5.61 7.53
CA VAL A 104 -3.40 6.55 7.93
C VAL A 104 -3.66 6.98 9.39
N PRO A 105 -2.82 6.59 10.36
CA PRO A 105 -3.02 6.93 11.77
C PRO A 105 -2.73 8.42 12.03
N MET A 106 -3.56 9.08 12.85
CA MET A 106 -3.45 10.52 13.14
C MET A 106 -2.33 10.88 14.14
N GLY A 107 -1.72 9.87 14.77
CA GLY A 107 -0.74 10.06 15.86
C GLY A 107 0.73 10.01 15.42
N SER A 108 1.01 10.25 14.14
CA SER A 108 2.35 10.28 13.56
C SER A 108 2.64 11.66 12.96
N VAL A 109 3.92 12.02 12.82
CA VAL A 109 4.29 13.21 12.04
C VAL A 109 3.97 12.90 10.57
N ILE A 110 2.98 13.60 10.01
CA ILE A 110 2.54 13.39 8.63
C ILE A 110 3.36 14.32 7.70
N PRO A 111 4.18 13.77 6.78
CA PRO A 111 4.87 14.58 5.78
C PRO A 111 3.89 15.42 4.95
N ALA A 112 4.28 16.64 4.58
CA ALA A 112 3.43 17.59 3.85
C ALA A 112 2.87 17.03 2.53
N ASP A 113 3.60 16.12 1.88
CA ASP A 113 3.19 15.51 0.60
C ASP A 113 2.23 14.32 0.76
N THR A 114 2.05 13.79 1.98
CA THR A 114 1.22 12.60 2.25
C THR A 114 -0.19 12.70 1.69
N PRO A 115 -0.92 13.83 1.81
CA PRO A 115 -2.25 13.98 1.22
C PRO A 115 -2.25 13.76 -0.30
N LEU A 116 -1.26 14.31 -1.00
CA LEU A 116 -1.13 14.18 -2.46
C LEU A 116 -0.71 12.75 -2.86
N VAL A 117 0.16 12.11 -2.07
CA VAL A 117 0.53 10.70 -2.30
C VAL A 117 -0.67 9.79 -2.11
N LEU A 118 -1.45 10.00 -1.05
CA LEU A 118 -2.67 9.25 -0.79
C LEU A 118 -3.70 9.45 -1.90
N LEU A 119 -3.85 10.68 -2.43
CA LEU A 119 -4.68 10.93 -3.60
C LEU A 119 -4.22 10.12 -4.82
N ARG A 120 -2.90 10.08 -5.08
CA ARG A 120 -2.34 9.28 -6.18
C ARG A 120 -2.62 7.79 -6.02
N TRP A 121 -2.58 7.26 -4.79
CA TRP A 121 -2.98 5.87 -4.55
C TRP A 121 -4.42 5.63 -4.97
N LEU A 122 -5.35 6.52 -4.58
CA LEU A 122 -6.74 6.39 -5.00
C LEU A 122 -6.92 6.42 -6.52
N VAL A 123 -6.12 7.24 -7.23
CA VAL A 123 -6.08 7.25 -8.70
C VAL A 123 -5.52 5.93 -9.26
N GLU A 124 -4.52 5.33 -8.62
CA GLU A 124 -3.91 4.05 -9.04
C GLU A 124 -4.86 2.84 -8.79
N LEU A 125 -5.79 2.96 -7.85
CA LEU A 125 -6.75 1.92 -7.44
C LEU A 125 -8.04 1.92 -8.30
N THR A 126 -7.92 2.02 -9.63
CA THR A 126 -9.07 2.20 -10.55
C THR A 126 -10.04 1.02 -10.66
N ASN A 127 -9.65 -0.19 -10.26
CA ASN A 127 -10.44 -1.41 -10.51
C ASN A 127 -11.17 -1.95 -9.27
N ILE A 128 -11.09 -1.23 -8.15
CA ILE A 128 -11.66 -1.67 -6.87
C ILE A 128 -13.19 -1.58 -6.86
N LYS A 129 -13.82 -2.52 -6.15
CA LYS A 129 -15.26 -2.55 -5.87
C LYS A 129 -15.58 -1.99 -4.49
N SER A 130 -14.65 -2.10 -3.55
CA SER A 130 -14.78 -1.64 -2.17
C SER A 130 -13.53 -0.90 -1.73
N LEU A 131 -13.73 0.23 -1.07
CA LEU A 131 -12.69 1.00 -0.39
C LEU A 131 -13.13 1.24 1.05
N THR A 132 -12.31 0.83 2.01
CA THR A 132 -12.49 1.15 3.43
C THR A 132 -11.45 2.19 3.84
N VAL A 133 -11.92 3.33 4.34
CA VAL A 133 -11.06 4.40 4.87
C VAL A 133 -11.63 4.89 6.21
N PRO A 134 -10.85 4.90 7.30
CA PRO A 134 -11.28 5.46 8.57
C PRO A 134 -11.23 7.00 8.55
N SER A 135 -11.92 7.63 9.52
CA SER A 135 -11.99 9.10 9.63
C SER A 135 -10.62 9.78 9.64
N SER A 136 -9.60 9.18 10.25
CA SER A 136 -8.23 9.72 10.24
C SER A 136 -7.66 9.85 8.83
N THR A 137 -7.94 8.86 7.97
CA THR A 137 -7.49 8.86 6.57
C THR A 137 -8.22 9.91 5.75
N LEU A 138 -9.52 10.09 6.01
CA LEU A 138 -10.33 11.14 5.37
C LEU A 138 -9.85 12.54 5.75
N GLN A 139 -9.45 12.75 7.01
CA GLN A 139 -8.89 14.02 7.46
C GLN A 139 -7.59 14.35 6.73
N VAL A 140 -6.69 13.36 6.55
CA VAL A 140 -5.46 13.54 5.76
C VAL A 140 -5.79 13.89 4.30
N LEU A 141 -6.75 13.18 3.68
CA LEU A 141 -7.19 13.48 2.32
C LEU A 141 -7.78 14.89 2.19
N SER A 142 -8.52 15.37 3.19
CA SER A 142 -9.15 16.69 3.17
C SER A 142 -8.15 17.86 3.10
N LEU A 143 -6.87 17.60 3.38
CA LEU A 143 -5.79 18.57 3.23
C LEU A 143 -5.41 18.83 1.77
N VAL A 144 -5.87 17.99 0.82
CA VAL A 144 -5.64 18.24 -0.60
C VAL A 144 -6.52 19.39 -1.10
N PRO A 145 -5.93 20.48 -1.62
CA PRO A 145 -6.71 21.57 -2.19
C PRO A 145 -7.58 21.05 -3.34
N ASP A 146 -8.82 21.54 -3.43
CA ASP A 146 -9.73 21.24 -4.54
C ASP A 146 -10.04 19.73 -4.75
N LEU A 147 -9.91 18.90 -3.71
CA LEU A 147 -10.20 17.46 -3.77
C LEU A 147 -11.58 17.15 -4.39
N LEU A 148 -12.58 17.98 -4.09
CA LEU A 148 -13.96 17.85 -4.60
C LEU A 148 -14.12 18.18 -6.10
N LYS A 149 -13.09 18.74 -6.75
CA LYS A 149 -13.09 19.00 -8.20
C LYS A 149 -12.60 17.79 -9.00
N VAL A 150 -12.03 16.78 -8.36
CA VAL A 150 -11.59 15.56 -9.04
C VAL A 150 -12.76 14.58 -9.09
N GLU A 151 -13.30 14.34 -10.29
CA GLU A 151 -14.32 13.31 -10.50
C GLU A 151 -13.68 11.93 -10.34
N PHE A 152 -13.91 11.31 -9.18
CA PHE A 152 -13.58 9.91 -8.98
C PHE A 152 -14.84 9.09 -9.14
N SER A 153 -14.93 8.31 -10.22
CA SER A 153 -16.03 7.39 -10.50
C SER A 153 -16.34 6.39 -9.37
N TYR A 154 -15.41 6.21 -8.42
CA TYR A 154 -15.55 5.29 -7.27
C TYR A 154 -15.75 6.02 -5.93
N LEU A 155 -15.42 7.31 -5.80
CA LEU A 155 -15.67 8.05 -4.55
C LEU A 155 -17.16 8.41 -4.37
N TYR A 156 -17.99 8.29 -5.41
CA TYR A 156 -19.45 8.37 -5.25
C TYR A 156 -20.00 7.31 -4.27
N ASN A 157 -19.24 6.25 -4.01
CA ASN A 157 -19.55 5.21 -3.03
C ASN A 157 -18.87 5.41 -1.67
N LEU A 158 -18.16 6.53 -1.43
CA LEU A 158 -17.76 6.87 -0.07
C LEU A 158 -19.02 7.19 0.73
N LYS A 159 -19.44 6.23 1.56
CA LYS A 159 -20.29 6.56 2.70
C LYS A 159 -19.40 7.23 3.74
N LEU A 160 -19.56 8.56 3.86
CA LEU A 160 -19.16 9.30 5.05
C LEU A 160 -20.03 8.88 6.25
#